data_AF-A0A1I0J6P6-F1
#
_entry.id   AF-A0A1I0J6P6-F1
#
_cell.length_a   1.000
_cell.length_b   1.000
_cell.length_c   1.000
_cell.angle_alpha   90.00
_cell.angle_beta   90.00
_cell.angle_gamma   90.00
#
_symmetry.space_group_name_H-M   'P 1'
#
loop_
_entity.id
_entity.type
_entity.pdbx_description
1 polymer ?
#
loop_
_entity_poly.entity_id
_entity_poly.type
_entity_poly.pdbx_seq_one_letter_code
_entity_poly.pdbx_strand_id
1 'polypeptide(L)'
;MTLQMEKVVFKYSGTFLVVLLSILTLGIYIGYWFLNRKEAIQSISRKNEVPFRWWMVFTVFLSLSFLLFFVETYLFTPYGRVIIESVQIILVYYFLGLLYYSVFRIKERIENHYEAVQMNRILLFLFHIWYLQYKINQLHKEESEELVMGEGLA
;
A
#
# COMPACT_ATOMS: atom_id res chain seq x y z
N MET A 1 6.10 33.58 10.45
CA MET A 1 6.21 32.20 10.95
C MET A 1 6.23 31.29 9.73
N THR A 2 7.41 31.06 9.18
CA THR A 2 7.62 30.23 7.98
C THR A 2 7.32 28.78 8.35
N LEU A 3 6.17 28.28 7.92
CA LEU A 3 5.87 26.85 7.95
C LEU A 3 6.83 26.18 6.99
N GLN A 4 7.93 25.63 7.52
CA GLN A 4 8.69 24.63 6.78
C GLN A 4 7.74 23.46 6.57
N MET A 5 7.30 23.29 5.33
CA MET A 5 6.63 22.08 4.86
C MET A 5 7.66 20.96 5.07
N GLU A 6 7.52 20.21 6.16
CA GLU A 6 8.33 19.04 6.45
C GLU A 6 8.22 18.10 5.24
N LYS A 7 9.28 18.05 4.42
CA LYS A 7 9.28 17.31 3.16
C LYS A 7 9.10 15.83 3.46
N VAL A 8 7.97 15.28 3.01
CA VAL A 8 7.69 13.86 3.19
C VAL A 8 8.36 13.08 2.08
N VAL A 9 9.51 12.49 2.42
CA VAL A 9 10.27 11.66 1.48
C VAL A 9 9.61 10.31 1.34
N PHE A 10 8.75 10.16 0.33
CA PHE A 10 8.28 8.84 -0.07
C PHE A 10 9.39 8.06 -0.77
N LYS A 11 9.65 6.83 -0.31
CA LYS A 11 10.62 5.96 -0.97
C LYS A 11 10.16 5.60 -2.38
N TYR A 12 10.98 5.92 -3.39
CA TYR A 12 10.78 5.50 -4.77
C TYR A 12 10.76 3.98 -4.86
N SER A 13 9.82 3.43 -5.63
CA SER A 13 9.80 2.00 -5.95
C SER A 13 9.16 1.82 -7.32
N GLY A 14 9.82 1.06 -8.19
CA GLY A 14 9.30 0.79 -9.54
C GLY A 14 7.90 0.19 -9.47
N THR A 15 6.93 0.83 -10.10
CA THR A 15 5.53 0.38 -10.11
C THR A 15 5.42 -1.05 -10.65
N PHE A 16 6.20 -1.38 -11.69
CA PHE A 16 6.27 -2.73 -12.25
C PHE A 16 6.72 -3.78 -11.23
N LEU A 17 7.73 -3.46 -10.41
CA LEU A 17 8.22 -4.35 -9.35
C LEU A 17 7.13 -4.56 -8.29
N VAL A 18 6.42 -3.51 -7.91
CA VAL A 18 5.30 -3.60 -6.96
C VAL A 18 4.18 -4.50 -7.49
N VAL A 19 3.82 -4.37 -8.78
CA VAL A 19 2.84 -5.25 -9.44
C VAL A 19 3.33 -6.69 -9.43
N LEU A 20 4.54 -6.93 -9.91
CA LEU A 20 5.13 -8.26 -10.01
C LEU A 20 5.20 -8.96 -8.64
N LEU A 21 5.70 -8.27 -7.61
CA LEU A 21 5.78 -8.83 -6.26
C LEU A 21 4.40 -9.04 -5.64
N SER A 22 3.42 -8.17 -5.92
CA SER A 22 2.06 -8.37 -5.40
C SER A 22 1.39 -9.62 -5.97
N ILE A 23 1.63 -9.93 -7.25
CA ILE A 23 1.12 -11.14 -7.89
C ILE A 23 1.89 -12.37 -7.39
N LEU A 24 3.23 -12.30 -7.36
CA LEU A 24 4.10 -13.40 -6.97
C LEU A 24 3.89 -13.84 -5.51
N THR A 25 3.60 -12.87 -4.64
CA THR A 25 3.37 -13.12 -3.20
C THR A 25 1.90 -13.24 -2.82
N LEU A 26 0.99 -13.35 -3.81
CA LEU A 26 -0.47 -13.44 -3.59
C LEU A 26 -1.00 -12.34 -2.65
N GLY A 27 -0.48 -11.13 -2.77
CA GLY A 27 -0.90 -9.98 -1.97
C GLY A 27 -0.19 -9.80 -0.62
N ILE A 28 0.73 -10.67 -0.19
CA ILE A 28 1.53 -10.43 1.04
C ILE A 28 2.32 -9.12 0.90
N TYR A 29 2.89 -8.88 -0.29
CA TYR A 29 3.67 -7.68 -0.56
C TYR A 29 2.85 -6.39 -0.40
N ILE A 30 1.53 -6.43 -0.64
CA ILE A 30 0.64 -5.28 -0.42
C ILE A 30 0.67 -4.88 1.07
N GLY A 31 0.57 -5.85 1.98
CA GLY A 31 0.67 -5.58 3.41
C GLY A 31 2.04 -5.06 3.81
N TYR A 32 3.11 -5.68 3.30
CA TYR A 32 4.47 -5.19 3.50
C TYR A 32 4.67 -3.76 2.99
N TRP A 33 4.12 -3.42 1.83
CA TRP A 33 4.20 -2.09 1.23
C TRP A 33 3.60 -1.03 2.14
N PHE A 34 2.43 -1.31 2.73
CA PHE A 34 1.77 -0.43 3.70
C PHE A 34 2.59 -0.24 4.97
N LEU A 35 3.16 -1.32 5.51
CA LEU A 35 3.97 -1.27 6.73
C LEU A 35 5.30 -0.53 6.52
N ASN A 36 5.96 -0.76 5.39
CA ASN A 36 7.22 -0.11 5.05
C ASN A 36 7.05 1.39 4.77
N ARG A 37 5.84 1.84 4.40
CA ARG A 37 5.51 3.25 4.14
C ARG A 37 4.72 3.91 5.26
N LYS A 38 4.60 3.24 6.43
CA LYS A 38 3.82 3.76 7.57
C LYS A 38 4.26 5.17 7.97
N GLU A 39 5.57 5.44 8.00
CA GLU A 39 6.13 6.71 8.48
C GLU A 39 5.81 7.85 7.52
N ALA A 40 5.98 7.64 6.21
CA ALA A 40 5.62 8.62 5.18
C ALA A 40 4.09 8.87 5.11
N ILE A 41 3.27 7.85 5.37
CA ILE A 41 1.83 8.03 5.44
C ILE A 41 1.43 8.78 6.73
N GLN A 42 2.07 8.48 7.85
CA GLN A 42 1.81 9.12 9.14
C GLN A 42 2.29 10.57 9.19
N SER A 43 3.38 10.93 8.51
CA SER A 43 3.84 12.32 8.44
C SER A 43 2.83 13.22 7.72
N ILE A 44 2.14 12.72 6.70
CA ILE A 44 1.07 13.46 6.00
C ILE A 44 -0.25 13.35 6.77
N SER A 45 -0.47 12.24 7.47
CA SER A 45 -1.67 11.99 8.25
C SER A 45 -1.48 12.42 9.70
N ARG A 46 -1.75 13.70 10.00
CA ARG A 46 -1.78 14.28 11.36
C ARG A 46 -2.60 13.48 12.39
N LYS A 47 -3.51 12.62 11.96
CA LYS A 47 -4.23 11.64 12.79
C LYS A 47 -3.93 10.22 12.32
N ASN A 48 -3.84 9.29 13.26
CA ASN A 48 -3.54 7.87 13.07
C ASN A 48 -4.76 7.11 12.47
N GLU A 49 -5.18 7.52 11.27
CA GLU A 49 -6.47 7.11 10.67
C GLU A 49 -6.35 5.83 9.83
N VAL A 50 -5.16 5.54 9.31
CA VAL A 50 -4.88 4.25 8.68
C VAL A 50 -4.54 3.26 9.80
N PRO A 51 -5.30 2.17 9.97
CA PRO A 51 -5.07 1.26 11.08
C PRO A 51 -3.94 0.27 10.74
N PHE A 52 -2.69 0.72 10.86
CA PHE A 52 -1.49 -0.08 10.59
C PHE A 52 -1.39 -1.38 11.41
N ARG A 53 -2.03 -1.41 12.59
CA ARG A 53 -2.13 -2.63 13.40
C ARG A 53 -2.85 -3.75 12.66
N TRP A 54 -3.96 -3.43 11.98
CA TRP A 54 -4.68 -4.42 11.16
C TRP A 54 -3.84 -4.89 9.98
N TRP A 55 -3.11 -3.98 9.32
CA TRP A 55 -2.18 -4.35 8.25
C TRP A 55 -1.09 -5.34 8.71
N MET A 56 -0.57 -5.18 9.92
CA MET A 56 0.38 -6.14 10.49
C MET A 56 -0.25 -7.51 10.69
N VAL A 57 -1.45 -7.57 11.29
CA VAL A 57 -2.19 -8.82 11.49
C VAL A 57 -2.46 -9.52 10.16
N PHE A 58 -2.96 -8.80 9.15
CA PHE A 58 -3.22 -9.37 7.83
C PHE A 58 -1.94 -9.82 7.11
N THR A 59 -0.83 -9.09 7.23
CA THR A 59 0.44 -9.49 6.60
C THR A 59 0.96 -10.79 7.20
N VAL A 60 0.92 -10.93 8.53
CA VAL A 60 1.30 -12.16 9.23
C VAL A 60 0.34 -13.30 8.86
N PHE A 61 -0.96 -13.03 8.84
CA PHE A 61 -1.97 -14.02 8.47
C PHE A 61 -1.82 -14.52 7.03
N LEU A 62 -1.60 -13.63 6.06
CA LEU A 62 -1.37 -14.00 4.65
C LEU A 62 -0.08 -14.80 4.50
N SER A 63 0.98 -14.40 5.21
CA SER A 63 2.24 -15.14 5.21
C SER A 63 2.07 -16.55 5.78
N LEU A 64 1.33 -16.69 6.88
CA LEU A 64 1.02 -17.99 7.47
C LEU A 64 0.14 -18.83 6.54
N SER A 65 -0.90 -18.24 5.94
CA SER A 65 -1.78 -18.91 4.98
C SER A 65 -1.02 -19.40 3.76
N PHE A 66 -0.06 -18.60 3.27
CA PHE A 66 0.82 -18.98 2.18
C PHE A 66 1.71 -20.17 2.54
N LEU A 67 2.24 -20.23 3.76
CA LEU A 67 2.98 -21.40 4.24
C LEU A 67 2.07 -22.62 4.37
N LEU A 68 0.87 -22.44 4.95
CA LEU A 68 -0.10 -23.52 5.13
C LEU A 68 -0.53 -24.11 3.79
N PHE A 69 -0.69 -23.31 2.74
CA PHE A 69 -1.03 -23.78 1.39
C PHE A 69 -0.09 -24.90 0.88
N PHE A 70 1.20 -24.84 1.19
CA PHE A 70 2.15 -25.89 0.79
C PHE A 70 2.03 -27.18 1.61
N VAL A 71 1.61 -27.07 2.87
CA VAL A 71 1.59 -28.20 3.82
C VAL A 71 0.17 -28.75 4.04
N GLU A 72 -0.84 -28.06 3.52
CA GLU A 72 -2.26 -28.35 3.74
C GLU A 72 -2.65 -29.75 3.29
N THR A 73 -2.06 -30.21 2.18
CA THR A 73 -2.27 -31.56 1.62
C THR A 73 -1.78 -32.69 2.53
N TYR A 74 -0.82 -32.41 3.42
CA TYR A 74 -0.23 -33.42 4.29
C TYR A 74 -0.74 -33.34 5.74
N LEU A 75 -1.20 -32.17 6.20
CA LEU A 75 -1.57 -31.95 7.61
C LEU A 75 -3.07 -32.00 7.90
N PHE A 76 -3.95 -31.72 6.93
CA PHE A 76 -5.38 -31.58 7.20
C PHE A 76 -6.24 -32.66 6.56
N THR A 77 -7.29 -33.06 7.30
CA THR A 77 -8.37 -33.89 6.78
C THR A 77 -9.25 -33.09 5.81
N PRO A 78 -10.03 -33.74 4.92
CA PRO A 78 -10.91 -33.05 3.98
C PRO A 78 -11.87 -32.06 4.66
N TYR A 79 -12.39 -32.41 5.84
CA TYR A 79 -13.26 -31.53 6.63
C TYR A 79 -12.51 -30.31 7.20
N GLY A 80 -11.27 -30.49 7.67
CA GLY A 80 -10.45 -29.40 8.17
C GLY A 80 -10.12 -28.37 7.08
N ARG A 81 -9.87 -28.84 5.85
CA ARG A 81 -9.60 -28.01 4.67
C ARG A 81 -10.76 -27.05 4.38
N VAL A 82 -12.00 -27.56 4.31
CA VAL A 82 -13.19 -26.73 4.02
C VAL A 82 -13.40 -25.63 5.06
N ILE A 83 -13.12 -25.92 6.34
CA ILE A 83 -13.23 -24.92 7.41
C ILE A 83 -12.17 -23.83 7.22
N ILE A 84 -10.93 -24.21 6.94
CA ILE A 84 -9.84 -23.26 6.69
C ILE A 84 -10.13 -22.39 5.48
N GLU A 85 -10.57 -22.99 4.37
CA GLU A 85 -10.97 -22.26 3.16
C GLU A 85 -12.07 -21.24 3.45
N SER A 86 -13.09 -21.63 4.22
CA SER A 86 -14.19 -20.72 4.60
C SER A 86 -13.67 -19.51 5.41
N VAL A 87 -12.77 -19.75 6.37
CA VAL A 87 -12.15 -18.69 7.17
C VAL A 87 -11.27 -17.80 6.32
N GLN A 88 -10.49 -18.37 5.39
CA GLN A 88 -9.66 -17.62 4.45
C GLN A 88 -10.50 -16.70 3.57
N ILE A 89 -11.62 -17.19 3.01
CA ILE A 89 -12.53 -16.40 2.18
C ILE A 89 -13.04 -15.17 2.95
N ILE A 90 -13.52 -15.37 4.17
CA ILE A 90 -14.01 -14.27 5.03
C ILE A 90 -12.89 -13.24 5.24
N LEU A 91 -11.68 -13.70 5.58
CA LEU A 91 -10.54 -12.83 5.84
C LEU A 91 -10.06 -12.09 4.59
N VAL A 92 -10.16 -12.69 3.40
CA VAL A 92 -9.87 -12.02 2.13
C VAL A 92 -10.82 -10.85 1.90
N TYR A 93 -12.12 -10.99 2.20
CA TYR A 93 -13.06 -9.87 2.10
C TYR A 93 -12.74 -8.75 3.09
N TYR A 94 -12.38 -9.08 4.33
CA TYR A 94 -11.93 -8.08 5.30
C TYR A 94 -10.64 -7.38 4.84
N PHE A 95 -9.69 -8.12 4.30
CA PHE A 95 -8.46 -7.58 3.74
C PHE A 95 -8.75 -6.62 2.59
N LEU A 96 -9.66 -6.98 1.69
CA LEU A 96 -10.05 -6.14 0.57
C LEU A 96 -10.71 -4.84 1.03
N GLY A 97 -11.59 -4.92 2.04
CA GLY A 97 -12.20 -3.74 2.68
C GLY A 97 -11.16 -2.83 3.32
N LEU A 98 -10.21 -3.40 4.08
CA LEU A 98 -9.10 -2.67 4.68
C LEU A 98 -8.21 -2.00 3.61
N LEU A 99 -7.95 -2.70 2.51
CA LEU A 99 -7.15 -2.24 1.40
C LEU A 99 -7.79 -1.02 0.74
N TYR A 100 -9.06 -1.12 0.34
CA TYR A 100 -9.76 0.01 -0.27
C TYR A 100 -9.88 1.19 0.69
N TYR A 101 -10.28 0.94 1.95
CA TYR A 101 -10.36 2.00 2.96
C TYR A 101 -9.03 2.75 3.07
N SER A 102 -7.93 2.02 3.18
CA SER A 102 -6.60 2.61 3.36
C SER A 102 -6.14 3.35 2.10
N VAL A 103 -6.36 2.79 0.92
CA VAL A 103 -5.97 3.41 -0.36
C VAL A 103 -6.74 4.71 -0.62
N PHE A 104 -8.06 4.72 -0.41
CA PHE A 104 -8.86 5.94 -0.55
C PHE A 104 -8.47 6.99 0.49
N ARG A 105 -8.15 6.58 1.72
CA ARG A 105 -7.70 7.52 2.75
C ARG A 105 -6.36 8.16 2.42
N ILE A 106 -5.40 7.37 1.94
CA ILE A 106 -4.10 7.92 1.51
C ILE A 106 -4.29 8.86 0.32
N LYS A 107 -5.12 8.50 -0.65
CA LYS A 107 -5.44 9.35 -1.80
C LYS A 107 -5.95 10.73 -1.36
N GLU A 108 -6.96 10.77 -0.50
CA GLU A 108 -7.48 12.03 0.05
C GLU A 108 -6.39 12.85 0.77
N ARG A 109 -5.46 12.19 1.46
CA ARG A 109 -4.37 12.86 2.16
C ARG A 109 -3.30 13.42 1.24
N ILE A 110 -2.95 12.69 0.18
CA ILE A 110 -2.01 13.18 -0.84
C ILE A 110 -2.63 14.38 -1.58
N GLU A 111 -3.90 14.30 -1.97
CA GLU A 111 -4.59 15.42 -2.65
C GLU A 111 -4.68 16.67 -1.75
N ASN A 112 -4.85 16.50 -0.43
CA ASN A 112 -4.87 17.61 0.52
C ASN A 112 -3.48 18.22 0.78
N HIS A 113 -2.41 17.43 0.65
CA HIS A 113 -1.04 17.90 0.91
C HIS A 113 -0.38 18.47 -0.35
N TYR A 114 -0.73 17.95 -1.52
CA TYR A 114 -0.23 18.37 -2.81
C TYR A 114 -1.40 18.83 -3.68
N GLU A 115 -1.68 20.13 -3.71
CA GLU A 115 -2.80 20.71 -4.48
C GLU A 115 -2.72 20.39 -5.99
N ALA A 116 -1.51 20.16 -6.52
CA ALA A 116 -1.27 19.80 -7.91
C ALA A 116 -1.65 18.36 -8.28
N VAL A 117 -1.85 17.47 -7.29
CA VAL A 117 -2.11 16.05 -7.55
C VAL A 117 -3.59 15.77 -7.45
N GLN A 118 -4.21 15.48 -8.60
CA GLN A 118 -5.54 14.87 -8.64
C GLN A 118 -5.43 13.40 -9.04
N MET A 119 -6.01 12.52 -8.23
CA MET A 119 -6.05 11.09 -8.47
C MET A 119 -7.46 10.65 -8.87
N ASN A 120 -7.57 9.92 -9.98
CA ASN A 120 -8.85 9.41 -10.44
C ASN A 120 -9.33 8.25 -9.55
N ARG A 121 -10.56 8.35 -9.02
CA ARG A 121 -11.16 7.34 -8.14
C ARG A 121 -11.35 5.98 -8.83
N ILE A 122 -11.68 5.98 -10.13
CA ILE A 122 -11.90 4.74 -10.90
C ILE A 122 -10.57 4.00 -11.10
N LEU A 123 -9.50 4.73 -11.46
CA LEU A 123 -8.17 4.14 -11.60
C LEU A 123 -7.66 3.63 -10.24
N LEU A 124 -7.93 4.35 -9.17
CA LEU A 124 -7.60 3.92 -7.81
C LEU A 124 -8.37 2.64 -7.42
N PHE A 125 -9.63 2.50 -7.82
CA PHE A 125 -10.41 1.30 -7.55
C PHE A 125 -9.93 0.08 -8.34
N LEU A 126 -9.51 0.27 -9.60
CA LEU A 126 -9.04 -0.84 -10.45
C LEU A 126 -7.60 -1.26 -10.14
N PHE A 127 -6.71 -0.30 -9.96
CA PHE A 127 -5.27 -0.54 -9.82
C PHE A 127 -4.76 -0.36 -8.38
N HIS A 128 -5.59 0.14 -7.46
CA HIS A 128 -5.34 0.17 -6.02
C HIS A 128 -3.97 0.76 -5.67
N ILE A 129 -3.10 -0.03 -5.04
CA ILE A 129 -1.73 0.34 -4.67
C ILE A 129 -0.86 0.63 -5.88
N TRP A 130 -1.10 0.00 -7.03
CA TRP A 130 -0.27 0.20 -8.22
C TRP A 130 -0.43 1.62 -8.77
N TYR A 131 -1.67 2.11 -8.82
CA TYR A 131 -1.93 3.50 -9.23
C TYR A 131 -1.45 4.50 -8.20
N LEU A 132 -1.62 4.19 -6.92
CA LEU A 132 -1.09 5.01 -5.84
C LEU A 132 0.44 5.13 -5.92
N GLN A 133 1.15 4.01 -6.13
CA GLN A 133 2.59 3.99 -6.31
C GLN A 133 3.03 4.75 -7.57
N TYR A 134 2.31 4.58 -8.68
CA TYR A 134 2.58 5.32 -9.91
C TYR A 134 2.51 6.84 -9.68
N LYS A 135 1.47 7.32 -8.99
CA LYS A 135 1.31 8.74 -8.67
C LYS A 135 2.37 9.26 -7.69
N ILE A 136 2.74 8.47 -6.69
CA ILE A 136 3.84 8.81 -5.76
C ILE A 136 5.17 8.92 -6.53
N ASN A 137 5.43 8.03 -7.49
CA ASN A 137 6.63 8.10 -8.32
C ASN A 137 6.63 9.32 -9.25
N GLN A 138 5.46 9.72 -9.76
CA GLN A 138 5.33 10.92 -10.58
C GLN A 138 5.72 12.18 -9.77
N LEU A 139 5.23 12.29 -8.53
CA LEU A 139 5.60 13.37 -7.61
C LEU A 139 7.12 13.46 -7.39
N HIS A 140 7.78 12.31 -7.22
CA HIS A 140 9.23 12.28 -7.02
C HIS A 140 10.01 12.74 -8.25
N LYS A 141 9.50 12.45 -9.45
CA LYS A 141 10.12 12.87 -10.71
C LYS A 141 10.02 14.39 -10.90
N GLU A 142 8.84 14.95 -10.64
CA GLU A 142 8.60 16.40 -10.71
C GLU A 142 9.50 17.16 -9.72
N GLU A 143 9.65 16.66 -8.49
CA GLU A 143 10.56 17.27 -7.49
C GLU A 143 12.04 17.19 -7.90
N SER A 144 12.45 16.08 -8.53
CA SER A 144 13.84 15.94 -9.02
C SER A 144 14.15 16.85 -10.20
N GLU A 145 13.19 17.11 -11.08
CA GLU A 145 13.37 18.01 -12.23
C GLU A 145 13.45 19.48 -11.80
N GLU A 146 12.66 19.91 -10.80
CA GLU A 146 12.77 21.26 -10.21
C GLU A 146 14.14 21.51 -9.56
N LEU A 147 14.69 20.52 -8.84
CA LEU A 147 16.02 20.64 -8.21
C LEU A 147 17.14 20.78 -9.25
N VAL A 148 17.09 20.03 -10.35
CA VAL A 148 18.10 20.08 -11.42
C VAL A 148 18.02 21.40 -12.21
N MET A 149 16.82 21.93 -12.43
CA MET A 149 16.63 23.22 -13.10
C MET A 149 17.02 24.41 -12.22
N GLY A 150 16.95 24.27 -10.89
CA GLY A 150 17.42 25.27 -9.93
C GLY A 150 18.94 25.40 -9.85
N GLU A 151 19.68 24.31 -10.06
CA GLU A 151 21.16 24.30 -10.06
C GLU A 151 21.77 24.74 -11.41
N GLY A 152 20.99 24.72 -12.51
CA GLY A 152 21.44 25.18 -13.82
C GLY A 152 21.43 26.70 -14.03
N LEU A 153 20.97 27.47 -13.03
CA LEU A 153 20.89 28.94 -13.03
C LEU A 153 21.80 29.58 -11.97
N ALA A 154 22.67 28.81 -11.32
CA ALA A 154 23.65 29.28 -10.33
C ALA A 154 25.06 29.39 -10.93
#